data_AF-A0A2X0ZZB2-F1
#
_entry.id   AF-A0A2X0ZZB2-F1
#
_cell.length_a   1.000
_cell.length_b   1.000
_cell.length_c   1.000
_cell.angle_alpha   90.00
_cell.angle_beta   90.00
_cell.angle_gamma   90.00
#
_symmetry.space_group_name_H-M   'P 1'
#
loop_
_entity.id
_entity.type
_entity.pdbx_description
1 polymer ?
#
loop_
_entity_poly.entity_id
_entity_poly.type
_entity_poly.pdbx_seq_one_letter_code
_entity_poly.pdbx_strand_id
1 'polypeptide(L)'
;MVVWHRWGCPHVYNVFLFFGNSASEDTLLAKNIMEKANNGTTIVSLNKLTDFDWEKAQIFGPYTTKDAIEETMNIQFKGSISGLDVREDIFLLVFAKEGHAIKTAVLYRNI
;
A
#
# COMPACT_ATOMS: atom_id res chain seq x y z
N MET A 1 -24.65 -0.53 -37.61
CA MET A 1 -23.70 0.41 -36.96
C MET A 1 -24.44 1.01 -35.79
N VAL A 2 -24.25 0.47 -34.58
CA VAL A 2 -25.12 0.73 -33.43
C VAL A 2 -24.53 1.85 -32.62
N VAL A 3 -25.09 3.05 -32.78
CA VAL A 3 -24.83 4.22 -31.94
C VAL A 3 -25.56 3.99 -30.61
N TRP A 4 -24.81 3.84 -29.53
CA TRP A 4 -25.34 3.85 -28.18
C TRP A 4 -25.18 5.24 -27.58
N HIS A 5 -26.30 5.91 -27.33
CA HIS A 5 -26.40 6.94 -26.31
C HIS A 5 -27.56 6.56 -25.39
N ARG A 6 -27.29 6.62 -24.08
CA ARG A 6 -28.12 7.21 -23.01
C ARG A 6 -28.39 6.29 -21.80
N TRP A 7 -28.29 6.96 -20.63
CA TRP A 7 -28.70 6.59 -19.26
C TRP A 7 -27.74 5.64 -18.54
N GLY A 8 -27.21 5.92 -17.37
CA GLY A 8 -27.57 6.88 -16.32
C GLY A 8 -27.51 6.12 -15.00
N CYS A 9 -26.51 6.39 -14.16
CA CYS A 9 -26.48 5.93 -12.78
C CYS A 9 -26.19 7.12 -11.86
N PRO A 10 -27.08 7.41 -10.89
CA PRO A 10 -26.81 8.36 -9.84
C PRO A 10 -26.00 7.64 -8.75
N HIS A 11 -24.88 8.22 -8.34
CA HIS A 11 -24.39 7.97 -6.98
C HIS A 11 -24.18 9.32 -6.33
N VAL A 12 -25.18 9.66 -5.51
CA VAL A 12 -25.06 10.49 -4.32
C VAL A 12 -23.61 10.57 -3.84
N TYR A 13 -22.98 11.71 -4.07
CA TYR A 13 -21.80 12.12 -3.32
C TYR A 13 -22.28 12.42 -1.91
N ASN A 14 -22.40 11.36 -1.12
CA ASN A 14 -22.40 11.49 0.32
C ASN A 14 -21.03 12.10 0.66
N VAL A 15 -21.04 13.39 1.01
CA VAL A 15 -19.93 14.07 1.68
C VAL A 15 -19.74 13.34 3.02
N PHE A 16 -19.03 12.22 2.95
CA PHE A 16 -18.45 11.60 4.12
C PHE A 16 -17.31 12.50 4.56
N LEU A 17 -17.65 13.31 5.56
CA LEU A 17 -16.78 13.92 6.54
C LEU A 17 -15.32 13.46 6.42
N PHE A 18 -14.50 14.38 5.93
CA PHE A 18 -13.04 14.35 6.01
C PHE A 18 -12.62 14.20 7.46
N PHE A 19 -12.19 13.02 7.92
CA PHE A 19 -11.21 12.86 9.01
C PHE A 19 -10.67 11.42 9.05
N GLY A 20 -9.39 11.25 8.68
CA GLY A 20 -8.48 10.38 9.45
C GLY A 20 -8.29 8.90 9.10
N ASN A 21 -8.29 8.48 7.84
CA ASN A 21 -7.85 7.11 7.49
C ASN A 21 -6.81 7.14 6.36
N SER A 22 -5.62 7.64 6.69
CA SER A 22 -4.45 7.53 5.83
C SER A 22 -3.65 6.30 6.25
N ALA A 23 -3.15 5.51 5.31
CA ALA A 23 -2.22 4.42 5.60
C ALA A 23 -1.00 5.01 6.33
N SER A 24 -0.79 4.59 7.57
CA SER A 24 0.30 5.10 8.39
C SER A 24 1.57 4.31 8.10
N GLU A 25 2.68 5.03 7.93
CA GLU A 25 4.00 4.43 7.78
C GLU A 25 4.45 3.82 9.12
N ASP A 26 4.88 2.55 9.08
CA ASP A 26 5.33 1.78 10.23
C ASP A 26 6.84 1.58 10.19
N THR A 27 7.56 2.55 10.75
CA THR A 27 9.04 2.59 10.73
C THR A 27 9.67 1.49 11.60
N LEU A 28 8.98 1.04 12.66
CA LEU A 28 9.45 -0.06 13.51
C LEU A 28 9.40 -1.39 12.76
N LEU A 29 8.30 -1.64 12.04
CA LEU A 29 8.18 -2.81 11.19
C LEU A 29 9.27 -2.83 10.11
N ALA A 30 9.50 -1.70 9.43
CA ALA A 30 10.57 -1.55 8.45
C ALA A 30 11.95 -1.90 9.04
N LYS A 31 12.27 -1.36 10.22
CA LYS A 31 13.54 -1.66 10.92
C LYS A 31 13.69 -3.15 11.24
N ASN A 32 12.66 -3.76 11.82
CA ASN A 32 12.69 -5.18 12.18
C ASN A 32 12.90 -6.09 10.94
N ILE A 33 12.28 -5.74 9.81
CA ILE A 33 12.45 -6.45 8.54
C ILE A 33 13.89 -6.27 8.03
N MET A 34 14.40 -5.04 8.04
CA MET A 34 15.77 -4.75 7.58
C MET A 34 16.83 -5.41 8.48
N GLU A 35 16.65 -5.45 9.79
CA GLU A 35 17.57 -6.14 10.71
C GLU A 35 17.59 -7.66 10.43
N LYS A 36 16.43 -8.28 10.20
CA LYS A 36 16.38 -9.70 9.83
C LYS A 36 17.05 -9.97 8.48
N ALA A 37 16.82 -9.11 7.49
CA ALA A 37 17.46 -9.22 6.18
C ALA A 37 18.99 -9.09 6.29
N ASN A 38 19.50 -8.15 7.09
CA ASN A 38 20.93 -7.99 7.35
C ASN A 38 21.55 -9.19 8.07
N ASN A 39 20.79 -9.86 8.95
CA ASN A 39 21.23 -11.08 9.62
C ASN A 39 21.19 -12.34 8.71
N GLY A 40 21.05 -12.17 7.39
CA GLY A 40 21.06 -13.26 6.42
C GLY A 40 19.74 -14.05 6.35
N THR A 41 18.67 -13.55 6.97
CA THR A 41 17.35 -14.19 6.90
C THR A 41 16.70 -13.86 5.56
N THR A 42 16.53 -14.88 4.71
CA THR A 42 15.90 -14.74 3.38
C THR A 42 14.38 -14.78 3.42
N ILE A 43 13.78 -15.31 4.49
CA ILE A 43 12.33 -15.46 4.65
C ILE A 43 11.91 -14.80 5.96
N VAL A 44 11.12 -13.73 5.85
CA VAL A 44 10.58 -13.00 7.01
C VAL A 44 9.08 -13.26 7.11
N SER A 45 8.65 -13.93 8.18
CA SER A 45 7.22 -14.13 8.46
C SER A 45 6.57 -12.84 8.96
N LEU A 46 5.78 -12.18 8.10
CA LEU A 46 5.09 -10.93 8.44
C LEU A 46 4.12 -11.09 9.62
N ASN A 47 3.40 -12.22 9.72
CA ASN A 47 2.48 -12.50 10.85
C ASN A 47 3.13 -12.46 12.23
N LYS A 48 4.45 -12.67 12.33
CA LYS A 48 5.18 -12.58 13.62
C LYS A 48 5.67 -11.17 13.93
N LEU A 49 5.65 -10.28 12.96
CA LEU A 49 6.15 -8.90 13.05
C LEU A 49 5.03 -7.86 13.10
N THR A 50 3.82 -8.22 12.67
CA THR A 50 2.65 -7.37 12.66
C THR A 50 1.71 -7.73 13.82
N ASP A 51 1.36 -6.76 14.65
CA ASP A 51 0.35 -6.90 15.72
C ASP A 51 -1.06 -6.45 15.26
N PHE A 52 -1.20 -6.07 13.99
CA PHE A 52 -2.44 -5.58 13.41
C PHE A 52 -3.03 -6.61 12.44
N ASP A 53 -4.34 -6.54 12.25
CA ASP A 53 -5.08 -7.41 11.36
C ASP A 53 -5.00 -6.91 9.91
N TRP A 54 -4.59 -7.78 8.99
CA TRP A 54 -4.46 -7.50 7.56
C TRP A 54 -4.84 -8.74 6.74
N GLU A 55 -5.38 -8.53 5.55
CA GLU A 55 -5.81 -9.62 4.65
C GLU A 55 -4.84 -9.83 3.48
N LYS A 56 -4.24 -8.73 3.01
CA LYS A 56 -3.31 -8.74 1.87
C LYS A 56 -2.09 -7.91 2.21
N ALA A 57 -0.92 -8.40 1.80
CA ALA A 57 0.34 -7.68 1.90
C ALA A 57 1.13 -7.87 0.61
N GLN A 58 1.65 -6.79 0.03
CA GLN A 58 2.44 -6.85 -1.20
C GLN A 58 3.56 -5.81 -1.19
N ILE A 59 4.72 -6.19 -1.74
CA ILE A 59 5.88 -5.32 -1.90
C ILE A 59 5.86 -4.74 -3.31
N PHE A 60 6.02 -3.43 -3.39
CA PHE A 60 6.16 -2.69 -4.64
C PHE A 60 7.56 -2.12 -4.76
N GLY A 61 8.11 -2.23 -5.96
CA GLY A 61 9.42 -1.72 -6.29
C GLY A 61 9.44 -0.23 -6.55
N PRO A 62 10.63 0.33 -6.73
CA PRO A 62 10.79 1.71 -7.16
C PRO A 62 10.03 2.01 -8.45
N TYR A 63 9.69 3.28 -8.66
CA TYR A 63 8.92 3.78 -9.81
C TYR A 63 7.50 3.23 -9.91
N THR A 64 6.96 2.68 -8.81
CA THR A 64 5.57 2.26 -8.76
C THR A 64 4.68 3.43 -8.35
N THR A 65 3.70 3.76 -9.19
CA THR A 65 2.71 4.80 -8.90
C THR A 65 1.64 4.30 -7.93
N LYS A 66 0.95 5.22 -7.26
CA LYS A 66 -0.18 4.90 -6.39
C LYS A 66 -1.27 4.13 -7.15
N ASP A 67 -1.60 4.59 -8.36
CA ASP A 67 -2.65 4.00 -9.19
C ASP A 67 -2.36 2.53 -9.51
N ALA A 68 -1.09 2.20 -9.81
CA ALA A 68 -0.66 0.82 -10.04
C ALA A 68 -0.80 -0.06 -8.78
N ILE A 69 -0.56 0.49 -7.58
CA ILE A 69 -0.76 -0.22 -6.30
C ILE A 69 -2.25 -0.49 -6.07
N GLU A 70 -3.09 0.53 -6.27
CA GLU A 70 -4.54 0.45 -6.12
C GLU A 70 -5.14 -0.58 -7.08
N GLU A 71 -4.74 -0.56 -8.35
CA GLU A 71 -5.18 -1.53 -9.37
C GLU A 71 -4.70 -2.95 -9.04
N THR A 72 -3.42 -3.13 -8.68
CA THR A 72 -2.83 -4.45 -8.43
C THR A 72 -3.48 -5.15 -7.23
N MET A 73 -3.71 -4.41 -6.14
CA MET A 73 -4.29 -5.00 -4.93
C MET A 73 -5.83 -4.94 -4.91
N ASN A 74 -6.43 -4.21 -5.85
CA ASN A 74 -7.84 -3.82 -5.86
C ASN A 74 -8.24 -3.17 -4.53
N ILE A 75 -7.51 -2.12 -4.15
CA ILE A 75 -7.69 -1.37 -2.89
C ILE A 75 -7.74 0.12 -3.15
N GLN A 76 -8.30 0.87 -2.21
CA GLN A 76 -8.14 2.32 -2.15
C GLN A 76 -6.97 2.69 -1.25
N PHE A 77 -6.02 3.45 -1.79
CA PHE A 77 -4.83 3.90 -1.11
C PHE A 77 -4.99 5.37 -0.71
N LYS A 78 -5.37 5.59 0.55
CA LYS A 78 -5.45 6.92 1.14
C LYS A 78 -4.12 7.23 1.82
N GLY A 79 -3.36 8.18 1.30
CA GLY A 79 -2.04 8.56 1.84
C GLY A 79 -0.98 8.80 0.77
N SER A 80 0.25 9.04 1.20
CA SER A 80 1.42 9.19 0.33
C SER A 80 2.18 7.87 0.23
N ILE A 81 2.70 7.55 -0.95
CA ILE A 81 3.56 6.38 -1.21
C ILE A 81 5.03 6.66 -0.88
N SER A 82 5.30 7.62 0.03
CA SER A 82 6.65 8.10 0.40
C SER A 82 7.58 8.42 -0.79
N GLY A 83 7.00 8.85 -1.92
CA GLY A 83 7.74 9.19 -3.14
C GLY A 83 8.21 7.99 -3.96
N LEU A 84 7.64 6.78 -3.76
CA LEU A 84 8.00 5.57 -4.51
C LEU A 84 7.96 5.74 -6.03
N ASP A 85 7.12 6.64 -6.57
CA ASP A 85 7.03 6.87 -8.02
C ASP A 85 8.27 7.56 -8.61
N VAL A 86 9.08 8.22 -7.78
CA VAL A 86 10.30 8.94 -8.22
C VAL A 86 11.59 8.36 -7.64
N ARG A 87 11.49 7.49 -6.63
CA ARG A 87 12.63 6.96 -5.86
C ARG A 87 13.03 5.59 -6.37
N GLU A 88 14.33 5.38 -6.61
CA GLU A 88 14.91 4.09 -7.00
C GLU A 88 15.48 3.26 -5.84
N ASP A 89 15.69 3.90 -4.70
CA ASP A 89 16.37 3.35 -3.52
C ASP A 89 15.44 2.63 -2.53
N ILE A 90 14.13 2.67 -2.77
CA ILE A 90 13.12 2.16 -1.83
C ILE A 90 12.19 1.13 -2.44
N PHE A 91 11.73 0.22 -1.58
CA PHE A 91 10.60 -0.66 -1.79
C PHE A 91 9.50 -0.30 -0.81
N LEU A 92 8.25 -0.38 -1.22
CA LEU A 92 7.09 -0.11 -0.36
C LEU A 92 6.33 -1.40 -0.09
N LEU A 93 6.32 -1.84 1.16
CA LEU A 93 5.44 -2.91 1.62
C LEU A 93 4.09 -2.29 2.01
N VAL A 94 3.01 -2.73 1.36
CA VAL A 94 1.65 -2.22 1.58
C VAL A 94 0.81 -3.32 2.20
N PHE A 95 0.17 -2.99 3.32
CA PHE A 95 -0.81 -3.85 4.00
C PHE A 95 -2.21 -3.33 3.74
N ALA A 96 -3.10 -4.24 3.38
CA ALA A 96 -4.48 -3.91 3.07
C ALA A 96 -5.48 -4.82 3.79
N LYS A 97 -6.64 -4.24 4.08
CA LYS A 97 -7.79 -4.88 4.71
C LYS A 97 -9.07 -4.22 4.21
N GLU A 98 -10.10 -5.02 3.95
CA GLU A 98 -11.43 -4.57 3.53
C GLU A 98 -11.41 -3.61 2.32
N GLY A 99 -10.47 -3.83 1.39
CA GLY A 99 -10.32 -2.99 0.20
C GLY A 99 -9.62 -1.65 0.44
N HIS A 100 -8.96 -1.46 1.59
CA HIS A 100 -8.22 -0.24 1.92
C HIS A 100 -6.79 -0.54 2.35
N ALA A 101 -5.86 0.34 1.97
CA ALA A 101 -4.52 0.34 2.54
C ALA A 101 -4.59 0.81 4.00
N ILE A 102 -4.11 -0.02 4.93
CA ILE A 102 -4.14 0.28 6.37
C ILE A 102 -2.78 0.73 6.90
N LYS A 103 -1.69 0.16 6.37
CA LYS A 103 -0.32 0.44 6.80
C LYS A 103 0.66 0.27 5.65
N THR A 104 1.76 1.00 5.73
CA THR A 104 2.88 0.89 4.80
C THR A 104 4.20 0.78 5.55
N ALA A 105 5.18 0.14 4.95
CA ALA A 105 6.55 0.12 5.47
C ALA A 105 7.53 0.37 4.31
N VAL A 106 8.35 1.40 4.46
CA VAL A 106 9.40 1.74 3.49
C VAL A 106 10.64 0.90 3.81
N LEU A 107 11.09 0.13 2.84
CA LEU A 107 12.27 -0.73 2.93
C LEU A 107 13.36 -0.16 2.03
N TYR A 108 14.52 0.11 2.61
CA TYR A 108 15.67 0.59 1.84
C TYR A 108 16.43 -0.59 1.27
N ARG A 109 16.95 -0.41 0.05
CA ARG A 109 17.89 -1.36 -0.52
C ARG A 109 19.24 -1.19 0.19
N ASN A 110 19.62 -2.17 1.02
CA ASN A 110 20.98 -2.23 1.53
C ASN A 110 21.88 -2.77 0.40
N ILE A 111 22.69 -1.87 -0.19
CA ILE A 111 23.75 -2.19 -1.15
C ILE A 111 25.03 -2.59 -0.42
#